data_AF-A0A177QA53-F1
#
_entry.id   AF-A0A177QA53-F1
#
_cell.length_a   1.000
_cell.length_b   1.000
_cell.length_c   1.000
_cell.angle_alpha   90.00
_cell.angle_beta   90.00
_cell.angle_gamma   90.00
#
_symmetry.space_group_name_H-M   'P 1'
#
loop_
_entity.id
_entity.type
_entity.pdbx_description
1 polymer ?
#
loop_
_entity_poly.entity_id
_entity_poly.type
_entity_poly.pdbx_seq_one_letter_code
_entity_poly.pdbx_strand_id
1 'polypeptide(L)' 'MNEPEWIELEPPDKACERCGHSRPLMVFDQLSKLLLCEACLDRVQRRQAWSLLHEDETM' A
#
# COMPACT_ATOMS: atom_id res chain seq x y z
N MET A 1 34.21 6.22 25.38
CA MET A 1 33.84 6.33 23.95
C MET A 1 32.57 5.52 23.82
N ASN A 2 31.44 6.13 23.49
CA ASN A 2 30.23 5.37 23.17
C ASN A 2 30.26 5.19 21.65
N GLU A 3 30.46 3.97 21.21
CA GLU A 3 30.29 3.59 19.80
C GLU A 3 28.81 3.76 19.44
N PRO A 4 28.47 4.37 18.30
CA PRO A 4 27.09 4.40 17.84
C PRO A 4 26.71 2.98 17.41
N GLU A 5 25.82 2.35 18.17
CA GLU A 5 25.12 1.15 17.74
C GLU A 5 24.40 1.46 16.43
N TRP A 6 24.94 0.95 15.32
CA TRP A 6 24.25 0.92 14.05
C TRP A 6 23.09 -0.05 14.23
N ILE A 7 21.93 0.48 14.60
CA ILE A 7 20.68 -0.25 14.49
C ILE A 7 20.57 -0.61 13.02
N GLU A 8 20.86 -1.88 12.70
CA GLU A 8 20.42 -2.50 11.46
C GLU A 8 18.90 -2.40 11.48
N LEU A 9 18.38 -1.28 10.97
CA LEU A 9 17.00 -1.18 10.55
C LEU A 9 16.86 -2.20 9.43
N GLU A 10 16.58 -3.45 9.79
CA GLU A 10 16.01 -4.41 8.87
C GLU A 10 14.90 -3.64 8.14
N PRO A 11 14.96 -3.51 6.79
CA PRO A 11 13.86 -2.89 6.07
C PRO A 11 12.64 -3.72 6.50
N PRO A 12 11.60 -3.10 7.08
CA PRO A 12 10.55 -3.90 7.68
C PRO A 12 10.03 -4.78 6.56
N ASP A 13 9.91 -6.08 6.81
CA ASP A 13 9.33 -7.07 5.89
C ASP A 13 7.91 -6.61 5.56
N LYS A 14 7.84 -5.70 4.60
CA LYS A 14 6.72 -4.82 4.39
C LYS A 14 5.75 -5.58 3.51
N ALA A 15 5.03 -6.49 4.13
CA ALA A 15 3.98 -7.26 3.49
C ALA A 15 2.84 -6.33 3.05
N CYS A 16 2.13 -6.74 2.01
CA CYS A 16 0.90 -6.06 1.63
C CYS A 16 -0.12 -6.12 2.77
N GLU A 17 -0.56 -4.96 3.24
CA GLU A 17 -1.56 -4.86 4.32
C GLU A 17 -2.93 -5.43 3.95
N ARG A 18 -3.13 -5.79 2.67
CA ARG A 18 -4.38 -6.35 2.14
C ARG A 18 -4.36 -7.84 1.86
N CYS A 19 -3.24 -8.38 1.36
CA CYS A 19 -3.14 -9.82 1.08
C CYS A 19 -2.11 -10.55 1.95
N GLY A 20 -1.38 -9.85 2.82
CA GLY A 20 -0.36 -10.42 3.71
C GLY A 20 0.90 -10.92 3.00
N HIS A 21 0.95 -10.88 1.66
CA HIS A 21 2.13 -11.31 0.91
C HIS A 21 3.15 -10.18 0.77
N SER A 22 4.41 -10.49 1.07
CA SER A 22 5.54 -9.65 0.67
C SER A 22 5.81 -9.86 -0.83
N ARG A 23 5.92 -8.77 -1.56
CA ARG A 23 6.27 -8.76 -3.00
C ARG A 23 7.47 -7.82 -3.18
N PRO A 24 8.28 -8.02 -4.24
CA PRO A 24 9.42 -7.15 -4.51
C PRO A 24 9.02 -5.69 -4.71
N LEU A 25 7.83 -5.47 -5.28
CA LEU A 25 7.26 -4.15 -5.53
C LEU A 25 6.08 -3.92 -4.60
N MET A 26 6.30 -3.03 -3.65
CA MET A 26 5.31 -2.55 -2.69
C MET A 26 5.11 -1.05 -2.91
N VAL A 27 3.86 -0.62 -2.99
CA VAL A 27 3.48 0.77 -3.23
C VAL A 27 2.65 1.26 -2.06
N PHE A 28 3.01 2.42 -1.52
CA PHE A 28 2.22 3.08 -0.50
C PHE A 28 1.13 3.93 -1.16
N ASP A 29 -0.12 3.48 -1.06
CA ASP A 29 -1.26 4.24 -1.57
C ASP A 29 -1.56 5.41 -0.63
N GLN A 30 -1.44 6.62 -1.14
CA GLN A 30 -1.69 7.84 -0.37
C GLN A 30 -3.17 8.06 -0.06
N LEU A 31 -4.07 7.47 -0.85
CA LEU A 31 -5.50 7.64 -0.68
C LEU A 31 -6.03 6.74 0.43
N SER A 32 -5.70 5.44 0.39
CA SER A 32 -6.09 4.51 1.46
C SER A 32 -5.15 4.51 2.66
N LYS A 33 -3.97 5.16 2.57
CA LYS A 33 -2.88 5.12 3.57
C LYS A 33 -2.41 3.68 3.87
N LEU A 34 -2.39 2.83 2.85
CA LEU A 34 -1.98 1.43 2.98
C LEU A 34 -0.79 1.12 2.07
N LEU A 35 0.09 0.25 2.55
CA LEU A 35 1.11 -0.39 1.75
C LEU A 35 0.54 -1.62 1.03
N LEU A 36 0.47 -1.54 -0.30
CA LEU A 36 -0.17 -2.51 -1.15
C LEU A 36 0.81 -3.09 -2.17
N CYS A 37 0.65 -4.36 -2.52
CA CYS A 37 1.27 -4.86 -3.74
C CYS A 37 0.51 -4.34 -4.96
N GLU A 38 1.13 -4.36 -6.13
CA GLU A 38 0.55 -3.83 -7.39
C GLU A 38 -0.83 -4.41 -7.69
N ALA A 39 -1.02 -5.71 -7.49
CA ALA A 39 -2.31 -6.38 -7.72
C ALA A 39 -3.41 -5.89 -6.76
N CYS A 40 -3.08 -5.57 -5.51
CA CYS A 40 -4.03 -5.02 -4.56
C CYS A 40 -4.30 -3.54 -4.83
N LEU A 41 -3.29 -2.78 -5.27
CA LEU A 41 -3.43 -1.39 -5.66
C LEU A 41 -4.37 -1.22 -6.86
N ASP A 42 -4.18 -2.01 -7.93
CA ASP A 42 -5.04 -1.97 -9.13
C ASP A 42 -6.51 -2.25 -8.77
N ARG A 43 -6.77 -3.22 -7.88
CA ARG A 43 -8.13 -3.49 -7.38
C ARG A 43 -8.73 -2.33 -6.61
N VAL A 44 -7.93 -1.64 -5.78
CA VAL A 44 -8.37 -0.46 -5.03
C VAL A 44 -8.73 0.67 -5.97
N GLN A 45 -7.83 1.00 -6.90
CA GLN A 45 -8.02 2.08 -7.86
C GLN A 45 -9.22 1.83 -8.77
N ARG A 46 -9.41 0.60 -9.25
CA ARG A 46 -10.62 0.26 -10.04
C ARG A 46 -11.90 0.43 -9.24
N ARG A 47 -11.93 0.03 -7.97
CA ARG A 47 -13.10 0.23 -7.12
C ARG A 47 -13.38 1.72 -6.90
N GLN A 48 -12.35 2.51 -6.63
CA GLN A 48 -12.50 3.97 -6.47
C GLN A 48 -12.99 4.63 -7.76
N ALA A 49 -12.43 4.25 -8.91
CA ALA A 49 -12.89 4.74 -10.22
C ALA A 49 -14.35 4.35 -10.50
N TRP A 50 -14.76 3.12 -10.17
CA TRP A 50 -16.16 2.69 -10.29
C TRP A 50 -17.09 3.49 -9.38
N SER A 51 -16.70 3.77 -8.14
CA SER A 51 -17.48 4.61 -7.24
C SER A 51 -17.67 6.02 -7.81
N LEU A 52 -16.59 6.65 -8.28
CA LEU A 52 -16.66 8.00 -8.87
C LEU A 52 -17.57 8.07 -10.10
N LEU A 53 -17.62 7.01 -10.91
CA LEU A 53 -18.47 6.97 -12.11
C LEU A 53 -19.95 6.75 -11.77
N HIS A 54 -20.27 6.05 -10.67
CA HIS A 54 -21.65 5.78 -10.27
C HIS A 54 -22.26 6.84 -9.35
N GLU A 55 -21.46 7.67 -8.68
CA GLU A 55 -22.00 8.81 -7.93
C GLU A 55 -22.74 9.80 -8.87
N ASP A 56 -22.36 9.85 -10.14
CA ASP A 56 -22.97 10.71 -11.17
C ASP A 56 -24.32 10.18 -11.71
N GLU A 57 -24.60 8.87 -11.61
CA GLU A 57 -25.88 8.29 -12.08
C GLU A 57 -27.04 8.45 -11.08
N THR A 58 -26.77 8.98 -9.89
CA THR A 58 -27.78 9.15 -8.82
C THR A 58 -28.22 10.60 -8.55
N MET A 59 -27.86 11.57 -9.42
CA MET A 59 -28.34 12.95 -9.36
C MET A 59 -29.42 13.27 -10.40
#